data_AF-A0A7F5RFR1-F1
#
_entry.id   AF-A0A7F5RFR1-F1
#
_cell.length_a   1.000
_cell.length_b   1.000
_cell.length_c   1.000
_cell.angle_alpha   90.00
_cell.angle_beta   90.00
_cell.angle_gamma   90.00
#
_symmetry.space_group_name_H-M   'P 1'
#
loop_
_entity.id
_entity.type
_entity.pdbx_description
1 polymer ?
#
loop_
_entity_poly.entity_id
_entity_poly.type
_entity_poly.pdbx_seq_one_letter_code
_entity_poly.pdbx_strand_id
1 'polypeptide(L)'
;MKELFGRTLKASIANDNGRSTEFIRKRVYPDKSFCYECGAEGHLSYRCDKNLLGDREPPPKKAKKKAKKSDSSSISHPDECQYFEEDCETLGAAIALEHEKYEIENRRQEVASEEYNDSQAGFRTPKRRIKSSYFSDEEETD
;
A
#
# COMPACT_ATOMS: atom_id res chain seq x y z
N MET A 1 22.82 -7.02 -11.14
CA MET A 1 21.77 -6.17 -11.77
C MET A 1 20.43 -6.78 -11.39
N LYS A 2 19.45 -5.96 -11.01
CA LYS A 2 18.13 -6.47 -10.63
C LYS A 2 17.24 -6.40 -11.88
N GLU A 3 16.72 -7.54 -12.30
CA GLU A 3 15.85 -7.66 -13.47
C GLU A 3 14.39 -7.65 -13.03
N LEU A 4 13.55 -6.95 -13.79
CA LEU A 4 12.11 -6.87 -13.53
C LEU A 4 11.40 -6.99 -14.88
N PHE A 5 10.57 -8.03 -15.04
CA PHE A 5 9.90 -8.39 -16.29
C PHE A 5 10.85 -8.47 -17.51
N GLY A 6 12.01 -9.11 -17.35
CA GLY A 6 12.98 -9.32 -18.43
C GLY A 6 13.71 -8.07 -18.91
N ARG A 7 13.59 -6.94 -18.20
CA ARG A 7 14.34 -5.71 -18.44
C ARG A 7 15.31 -5.44 -17.30
N THR A 8 16.54 -5.08 -17.64
CA THR A 8 17.58 -4.73 -16.67
C THR A 8 17.35 -3.31 -16.15
N LEU A 9 17.14 -3.18 -14.83
CA LEU A 9 16.98 -1.86 -14.20
C LEU A 9 18.35 -1.32 -13.75
N LYS A 10 18.69 -0.12 -14.25
CA LYS A 10 19.82 0.67 -13.76
C LYS A 10 19.28 1.80 -12.90
N ALA A 11 19.23 1.58 -11.59
CA ALA A 11 18.86 2.62 -10.65
C ALA A 11 20.11 3.44 -10.30
N SER A 12 20.10 4.73 -10.63
CA SER A 12 21.06 5.71 -10.10
C SER A 12 20.28 6.72 -9.26
N ILE A 13 20.66 6.85 -7.99
CA ILE A 13 20.11 7.89 -7.12
C ILE A 13 20.64 9.22 -7.64
N ALA A 14 19.75 10.11 -8.05
CA ALA A 14 20.12 11.45 -8.46
C ALA A 14 20.65 12.22 -7.24
N ASN A 15 21.72 12.99 -7.43
CA ASN A 15 22.19 13.92 -6.41
C ASN A 15 21.10 14.98 -6.19
N ASP A 16 20.75 15.24 -4.93
CA ASP A 16 19.75 16.26 -4.58
C ASP A 16 20.28 17.65 -4.94
N ASN A 17 19.46 18.44 -5.65
CA ASN A 17 19.79 19.81 -6.07
C ASN A 17 19.68 20.82 -4.93
N GLY A 18 19.64 20.37 -3.67
CA GLY A 18 19.51 21.21 -2.46
C GLY A 18 18.12 21.84 -2.25
N ARG A 19 17.25 21.78 -3.26
CA ARG A 19 15.89 22.35 -3.24
C ARG A 19 14.92 21.62 -2.31
N SER A 20 15.25 20.41 -1.88
CA SER A 20 14.39 19.58 -1.02
C SER A 20 13.93 20.32 0.25
N THR A 21 14.82 21.08 0.90
CA THR A 21 14.51 21.81 2.14
C THR A 21 13.50 22.95 1.95
N GLU A 22 13.40 23.53 0.75
CA GLU A 22 12.45 24.60 0.43
C GLU A 22 11.01 24.08 0.30
N PHE A 23 10.84 22.85 -0.22
CA PHE A 23 9.55 22.19 -0.38
C PHE A 23 9.09 21.46 0.89
N ILE A 24 10.02 21.05 1.77
CA ILE A 24 9.69 20.45 3.07
C ILE A 24 9.35 21.57 4.08
N ARG A 25 8.30 22.33 3.80
CA ARG A 25 7.69 23.21 4.81
C ARG A 25 6.77 22.38 5.69
N LYS A 26 7.22 22.06 6.90
CA LYS A 26 6.34 21.50 7.93
C LYS A 26 5.32 22.58 8.31
N ARG A 27 4.04 22.30 8.06
CA ARG A 27 2.95 23.13 8.58
C ARG A 27 3.04 23.13 10.10
N VAL A 28 3.39 24.28 10.67
CA VAL A 28 3.31 24.51 12.11
C VAL A 28 1.86 24.86 12.36
N TYR A 29 1.10 23.90 12.86
CA TYR A 29 -0.22 24.18 13.40
C TYR A 29 0.02 24.78 14.79
N PRO A 30 -0.21 26.09 14.99
CA PRO A 30 -0.21 26.63 16.34
C PRO A 30 -1.21 25.80 17.17
N ASP A 31 -0.91 25.64 18.46
CA ASP A 31 -1.73 24.86 19.37
C ASP A 31 -3.16 25.42 19.36
N LYS A 32 -3.99 24.75 18.56
CA LYS A 32 -5.45 24.78 18.47
C LYS A 32 -6.03 25.89 19.34
N SER A 33 -6.03 27.10 18.76
CA SER A 33 -6.36 28.34 19.46
C SER A 33 -7.80 28.34 19.97
N PHE A 34 -8.66 27.45 19.46
CA PHE A 34 -10.06 27.34 19.82
C PHE A 34 -10.43 25.90 20.20
N CYS A 35 -11.31 25.79 21.19
CA CYS A 35 -11.99 24.54 21.53
C CYS A 35 -13.07 24.22 20.47
N TYR A 36 -13.11 22.98 19.97
CA TYR A 36 -14.10 22.58 18.96
C TYR A 36 -15.50 22.32 19.51
N GLU A 37 -15.67 22.36 20.83
CA GLU A 37 -16.97 22.15 21.47
C GLU A 37 -17.60 23.45 21.96
N CYS A 38 -16.81 24.32 22.62
CA CYS A 38 -17.32 25.58 23.17
C CYS A 38 -16.86 26.83 22.42
N GLY A 39 -15.94 26.70 21.46
CA GLY A 39 -15.38 27.83 20.70
C GLY A 39 -14.51 28.78 21.51
N ALA A 40 -14.26 28.52 22.80
CA ALA A 40 -13.42 29.37 23.63
C ALA A 40 -11.93 29.15 23.35
N GLU A 41 -11.15 30.21 23.53
CA GLU A 41 -9.70 30.17 23.40
C GLU A 41 -9.04 29.66 24.69
N GLY A 42 -7.89 28.99 24.56
CA GLY A 42 -7.07 28.56 25.69
C GLY A 42 -7.16 27.07 26.07
N HIS A 43 -8.03 26.28 25.44
CA HIS A 43 -8.06 24.83 25.65
C HIS A 43 -8.55 24.04 24.41
N LEU A 44 -8.19 22.75 24.34
CA LEU A 44 -8.75 21.79 23.38
C LEU A 44 -10.01 21.14 23.94
N SER A 45 -10.87 20.60 23.07
CA SER A 45 -12.04 19.79 23.42
C SER A 45 -11.79 18.68 24.45
N TYR A 46 -10.56 18.15 24.54
CA TYR A 46 -10.19 17.13 25.52
C TYR A 46 -10.18 17.63 26.98
N ARG A 47 -9.99 18.94 27.20
CA ARG A 47 -9.95 19.60 28.52
C ARG A 47 -11.01 20.71 28.60
N CYS A 48 -12.15 20.50 27.94
CA CYS A 48 -13.22 21.49 27.87
C CYS A 48 -14.18 21.25 29.02
N ASP A 49 -14.33 22.22 29.92
CA ASP A 49 -15.26 22.13 31.06
C ASP A 49 -16.73 22.04 30.63
N LYS A 50 -17.03 22.48 29.40
CA LYS A 50 -18.36 22.39 28.79
C LYS A 50 -18.56 21.12 27.96
N ASN A 51 -17.60 20.19 27.97
CA ASN A 51 -17.73 18.91 27.29
C ASN A 51 -18.80 18.06 27.96
N LEU A 52 -19.85 17.70 27.23
CA LEU A 52 -20.91 16.80 27.73
C LEU A 52 -20.38 15.39 28.01
N LEU A 53 -19.28 14.98 27.38
CA LEU A 53 -18.60 13.71 27.61
C LEU A 53 -17.47 13.80 28.66
N GLY A 54 -17.25 14.98 29.26
CA GLY A 54 -16.22 15.21 30.28
C GLY A 54 -14.79 15.17 29.76
N ASP A 55 -13.82 15.13 30.69
CA ASP A 55 -12.39 15.05 30.37
C ASP A 55 -12.05 13.70 29.73
N ARG A 56 -11.43 13.77 28.55
CA ARG A 56 -11.02 12.58 27.80
C ARG A 56 -9.51 12.48 27.79
N GLU A 57 -8.99 11.32 28.20
CA GLU A 57 -7.57 11.04 28.05
C GLU A 57 -7.21 10.89 26.56
N PRO A 58 -6.24 11.66 26.05
CA PRO A 58 -5.81 11.54 24.66
C PRO A 58 -5.17 10.16 24.44
N PRO A 59 -5.37 9.55 23.26
CA PRO A 59 -4.84 8.22 22.99
C PRO A 59 -3.31 8.21 23.12
N PRO A 60 -2.72 7.14 23.68
CA PRO A 60 -1.29 7.06 23.89
C PRO A 60 -0.55 7.13 22.54
N LYS A 61 0.49 7.97 22.47
CA LYS A 61 1.33 8.06 21.28
C LYS A 61 2.01 6.70 21.07
N LYS A 62 1.76 6.07 19.92
CA LYS A 62 2.45 4.82 19.53
C LYS A 62 3.96 5.05 19.63
N ALA A 63 4.63 4.22 20.43
CA ALA A 63 6.08 4.27 20.55
C ALA A 63 6.69 4.04 19.16
N LYS A 64 7.52 4.97 18.70
CA LYS A 64 8.29 4.76 17.47
C LYS A 64 9.25 3.60 17.75
N LYS A 65 8.96 2.42 17.18
CA LYS A 65 9.94 1.34 17.10
C LYS A 65 11.13 1.91 16.32
N LYS A 66 12.20 2.29 17.02
CA LYS A 66 13.49 2.53 16.38
C LYS A 66 13.86 1.19 15.77
N ALA A 67 13.84 1.10 14.44
CA ALA A 67 14.29 -0.08 13.73
C ALA A 67 15.76 -0.32 14.08
N LYS A 68 16.02 -1.15 15.09
CA LYS A 68 17.28 -1.90 15.14
C LYS A 68 17.17 -2.90 13.99
N LYS A 69 18.15 -2.87 13.09
CA LYS A 69 18.35 -3.91 12.09
C LYS A 69 18.63 -5.21 12.84
N SER A 70 17.59 -5.99 13.11
CA SER A 70 17.71 -7.39 13.48
C SER A 70 16.56 -8.10 12.80
N ASP A 71 16.91 -8.94 11.82
CA ASP A 71 16.04 -9.96 11.28
C ASP A 71 15.44 -10.77 12.42
N SER A 72 14.14 -10.60 12.65
CA SER A 72 13.26 -11.61 13.24
C SER A 72 11.87 -11.01 13.40
N SER A 73 10.99 -11.44 12.52
CA SER A 73 9.54 -11.42 12.66
C SER A 73 9.09 -11.90 14.05
N SER A 74 8.47 -11.00 14.82
CA SER A 74 7.59 -11.37 15.94
C SER A 74 6.67 -10.19 16.26
N ILE A 75 5.50 -10.19 15.62
CA ILE A 75 4.32 -9.49 16.12
C ILE A 75 3.70 -10.45 17.14
N SER A 76 3.87 -10.16 18.43
CA SER A 76 3.13 -10.81 19.50
C SER A 76 1.76 -10.13 19.62
N HIS A 77 0.72 -10.80 19.13
CA HIS A 77 -0.68 -10.48 19.42
C HIS A 77 -1.09 -11.28 20.66
N PRO A 78 -1.58 -10.65 21.75
CA PRO A 78 -2.12 -11.39 22.88
C PRO A 78 -3.59 -11.78 22.64
N ASP A 79 -3.97 -12.84 23.34
CA ASP A 79 -5.32 -13.35 23.63
C ASP A 79 -6.11 -14.10 22.54
N GLU A 80 -6.03 -15.43 22.71
CA GLU A 80 -7.18 -16.37 22.69
C GLU A 80 -7.85 -16.63 21.33
N CYS A 81 -7.19 -17.43 20.48
CA CYS A 81 -7.83 -18.12 19.36
C CYS A 81 -7.87 -19.62 19.63
N GLN A 82 -9.05 -20.07 20.08
CA GLN A 82 -9.46 -21.45 20.20
C GLN A 82 -9.53 -22.10 18.80
N TYR A 83 -8.82 -23.21 18.65
CA TYR A 83 -8.92 -24.25 17.59
C TYR A 83 -10.02 -24.04 16.53
N PHE A 84 -9.71 -23.28 15.47
CA PHE A 84 -10.39 -23.38 14.17
C PHE A 84 -9.31 -23.71 13.14
N GLU A 85 -9.43 -24.90 12.55
CA GLU A 85 -8.70 -25.29 11.35
C GLU A 85 -9.07 -24.32 10.21
N GLU A 86 -8.05 -23.79 9.51
CA GLU A 86 -8.08 -23.06 8.21
C GLU A 86 -7.53 -21.61 8.26
N ASP A 87 -6.20 -21.50 8.29
CA ASP A 87 -5.43 -20.24 8.28
C ASP A 87 -5.36 -19.59 6.87
N CYS A 88 -6.52 -19.20 6.31
CA CYS A 88 -6.61 -18.63 4.94
C CYS A 88 -7.24 -17.23 4.83
N GLU A 89 -7.44 -16.49 5.93
CA GLU A 89 -8.12 -15.18 5.86
C GLU A 89 -7.17 -13.97 5.77
N THR A 90 -5.85 -14.17 5.74
CA THR A 90 -4.89 -13.08 5.54
C THR A 90 -4.66 -12.82 4.05
N LEU A 91 -4.69 -11.56 3.61
CA LEU A 91 -4.42 -11.15 2.22
C LEU A 91 -3.14 -11.78 1.63
N GLY A 92 -2.09 -11.91 2.44
CA GLY A 92 -0.84 -12.57 2.04
C GLY A 92 -0.99 -14.07 1.74
N ALA A 93 -1.84 -14.78 2.48
CA ALA A 93 -2.15 -16.19 2.24
C ALA A 93 -2.95 -16.36 0.95
N ALA A 94 -3.95 -15.50 0.71
CA ALA A 94 -4.70 -15.49 -0.54
C ALA A 94 -3.82 -15.24 -1.78
N ILE A 95 -2.88 -14.29 -1.69
CA ILE A 95 -1.92 -14.00 -2.76
C ILE A 95 -1.01 -15.19 -3.04
N ALA A 96 -0.51 -15.87 -2.00
CA ALA A 96 0.36 -17.03 -2.16
C ALA A 96 -0.36 -18.20 -2.84
N LEU A 97 -1.60 -18.48 -2.44
CA LEU A 97 -2.42 -19.54 -3.03
C LEU A 97 -2.77 -19.29 -4.49
N GLU A 98 -3.11 -18.04 -4.85
CA GLU A 98 -3.39 -17.68 -6.23
C GLU A 98 -2.14 -17.82 -7.12
N HIS A 99 -0.97 -17.43 -6.59
CA HIS A 99 0.30 -17.59 -7.28
C HIS A 99 0.66 -19.06 -7.51
N GLU A 100 0.52 -19.91 -6.50
CA GLU A 100 0.80 -21.35 -6.59
C GLU A 100 -0.12 -22.03 -7.61
N LYS A 101 -1.42 -21.70 -7.62
CA LYS A 101 -2.36 -22.22 -8.63
C LYS A 101 -1.95 -21.84 -10.05
N TYR A 102 -1.54 -20.58 -10.25
CA TYR A 102 -1.09 -20.11 -11.56
C TYR A 102 0.18 -20.85 -12.04
N GLU A 103 1.15 -21.08 -11.16
CA GLU A 103 2.36 -21.83 -11.49
C GLU A 103 2.08 -23.31 -11.83
N ILE A 104 1.16 -23.95 -11.10
CA ILE A 104 0.76 -25.33 -11.34
C ILE A 104 0.03 -25.45 -12.69
N GLU A 105 -0.91 -24.54 -13.00
CA GLU A 105 -1.62 -24.51 -14.27
C GLU A 105 -0.67 -24.31 -15.45
N ASN A 106 0.28 -23.36 -15.33
CA ASN A 106 1.27 -23.11 -16.36
C ASN A 106 2.18 -24.33 -16.58
N ARG A 107 2.64 -24.97 -15.49
CA ARG A 107 3.44 -26.20 -15.59
C ARG A 107 2.66 -27.35 -16.22
N ARG A 108 1.39 -27.52 -15.86
CA ARG A 108 0.50 -28.54 -16.46
C ARG A 108 0.33 -28.28 -17.96
N GLN A 109 0.17 -27.02 -18.35
CA GLN A 109 0.04 -26.62 -19.75
C GLN A 109 1.34 -26.84 -20.53
N GLU A 110 2.50 -26.56 -19.92
CA GLU A 110 3.83 -26.84 -20.51
C GLU A 110 4.02 -28.34 -20.74
N VAL A 111 3.81 -29.19 -19.72
CA VAL A 111 3.93 -30.64 -19.83
C VAL A 111 2.91 -31.22 -20.83
N ALA A 112 1.68 -30.69 -20.86
CA ALA A 112 0.67 -31.11 -21.84
C ALA A 112 1.00 -30.65 -23.27
N SER A 113 1.77 -29.57 -23.45
CA SER A 113 2.22 -29.09 -24.75
C SER A 113 3.47 -29.81 -25.28
N GLU A 114 4.25 -30.45 -24.40
CA GLU A 114 5.45 -31.21 -24.79
C GLU A 114 5.14 -32.51 -25.55
N GLU A 115 3.90 -33.00 -25.54
CA GLU A 115 3.49 -34.20 -26.29
C GLU A 115 3.01 -33.95 -27.74
N TYR A 116 2.94 -32.69 -28.20
CA TYR A 116 2.55 -32.39 -29.60
C TYR A 116 3.31 -31.18 -30.16
N ASN A 117 4.61 -31.36 -30.40
CA ASN A 117 5.35 -30.51 -31.35
C ASN A 117 5.39 -31.18 -32.72
N ASP A 118 4.27 -31.15 -33.44
CA ASP A 118 4.28 -31.13 -34.90
C ASP A 118 3.87 -29.72 -35.36
N SER A 119 4.81 -29.05 -36.00
CA SER A 119 4.61 -28.04 -37.04
C SER A 119 3.50 -26.99 -36.86
N GLN A 120 3.97 -25.76 -36.64
CA GLN A 120 3.41 -24.47 -37.10
C GLN A 120 2.37 -23.72 -36.23
N ALA A 121 2.62 -22.41 -36.21
CA ALA A 121 1.66 -21.32 -36.08
C ALA A 121 1.11 -20.96 -34.68
N GLY A 122 1.66 -19.88 -34.13
CA GLY A 122 1.07 -19.18 -33.00
C GLY A 122 1.58 -17.75 -32.87
N PHE A 123 1.54 -16.96 -33.95
CA PHE A 123 1.77 -15.52 -33.90
C PHE A 123 0.73 -14.90 -32.97
N ARG A 124 1.09 -14.66 -31.69
CA ARG A 124 0.20 -14.01 -30.73
C ARG A 124 -0.05 -12.59 -31.23
N THR A 125 -1.24 -12.34 -31.76
CA THR A 125 -1.63 -10.99 -32.18
C THR A 125 -1.73 -10.09 -30.94
N PRO A 126 -1.18 -8.87 -30.96
CA PRO A 126 -1.32 -7.95 -29.84
C PRO A 126 -2.79 -7.56 -29.68
N LYS A 127 -3.34 -7.73 -28.47
CA LYS A 127 -4.71 -7.31 -28.14
C LYS A 127 -4.85 -5.80 -28.39
N ARG A 128 -5.82 -5.41 -29.23
CA ARG A 128 -6.10 -4.01 -29.55
C ARG A 128 -6.59 -3.29 -28.30
N ARG A 129 -5.99 -2.14 -27.99
CA ARG A 129 -6.44 -1.23 -26.93
C ARG A 129 -7.84 -0.71 -27.29
N ILE A 130 -8.83 -0.98 -26.45
CA ILE A 130 -10.14 -0.32 -26.53
C ILE A 130 -9.91 1.13 -26.12
N LYS A 131 -10.06 2.07 -27.06
CA LYS A 131 -10.16 3.50 -26.74
C LYS A 131 -11.58 3.74 -26.24
N SER A 132 -11.75 4.00 -24.95
CA SER A 132 -13.00 4.56 -24.44
C SER A 132 -13.14 5.99 -25.00
N SER A 133 -14.29 6.30 -25.58
CA SER A 133 -14.63 7.65 -26.06
C SER A 133 -14.81 8.67 -24.92
N TYR A 134 -14.69 8.23 -23.66
CA TYR A 134 -15.00 8.99 -22.48
C TYR A 134 -13.85 9.92 -22.01
N PHE A 135 -12.70 9.92 -22.68
CA PHE A 135 -11.51 10.69 -22.26
C PHE A 135 -10.85 11.52 -23.38
N SER A 136 -11.57 11.77 -24.47
CA SER A 136 -11.07 12.63 -25.56
C SER A 136 -12.20 13.42 -26.17
N ASP A 137 -12.72 14.40 -25.43
CA ASP A 137 -13.17 15.70 -25.94
C ASP A 137 -13.59 16.61 -24.77
N GLU A 138 -12.67 17.43 -24.24
CA GLU A 138 -13.01 18.73 -23.65
C GLU A 138 -11.92 19.72 -24.15
N GLU A 139 -12.18 20.32 -25.32
CA GLU A 139 -11.55 21.52 -25.89
C GLU A 139 -11.41 22.64 -24.84
N GLU A 140 -10.23 23.26 -24.68
CA GLU A 140 -9.76 24.42 -25.46
C GLU A 140 -10.80 25.56 -25.50
N THR A 141 -10.71 26.48 -24.53
CA THR A 141 -11.42 27.77 -24.55
C THR A 141 -10.36 28.88 -24.50
N ASP A 142 -10.37 29.70 -25.55
CA ASP A 142 -9.53 30.89 -25.82
C ASP A 142 -9.69 31.98 -24.74
#